data_AF-A0A381E8R6-F1
#
_entry.id   AF-A0A381E8R6-F1
#
_cell.length_a   1.000
_cell.length_b   1.000
_cell.length_c   1.000
_cell.angle_alpha   90.00
_cell.angle_beta   90.00
_cell.angle_gamma   90.00
#
_symmetry.space_group_name_H-M   'P 1'
#
loop_
_entity.id
_entity.type
_entity.pdbx_description
1 polymer ?
#
loop_
_entity_poly.entity_id
_entity_poly.type
_entity_poly.pdbx_seq_one_letter_code
_entity_poly.pdbx_strand_id
1 'polypeptide(L)'
;MIWLAIILLLAVIALCGLLLGVFAQKYKVEGDPLAEKIDAILPQTQCGQCGFPGCKPYAEAIAKGEADINRCPPGGQEGVDKLAELLGVESKPLNAENGAETAPQVAFIIEDWCIGCTKCIKACPVDAILGSNQKMHTIISDECTGCRLCVDPCPVNCIIMKPRDEPWNWDKPQNPQQPQTPPPAPQPPQPTES
;
A
#
# COMPACT_ATOMS: atom_id res chain seq x y z
N MET A 1 -47.91 0.68 -33.51
CA MET A 1 -47.62 1.49 -32.29
C MET A 1 -46.43 0.95 -31.51
N ILE A 2 -46.40 -0.34 -31.14
CA ILE A 2 -45.29 -0.94 -30.36
C ILE A 2 -43.92 -0.82 -31.05
N TRP A 3 -43.83 -1.13 -32.35
CA TRP A 3 -42.58 -1.04 -33.11
C TRP A 3 -42.00 0.39 -33.21
N LEU A 4 -42.87 1.42 -33.28
CA LEU A 4 -42.42 2.82 -33.29
C LEU A 4 -41.83 3.24 -31.94
N ALA A 5 -42.43 2.77 -30.84
CA ALA A 5 -41.92 3.02 -29.49
C ALA A 5 -40.55 2.33 -29.28
N ILE A 6 -40.37 1.10 -29.76
CA ILE A 6 -39.10 0.37 -29.68
C ILE A 6 -38.00 1.09 -30.47
N ILE A 7 -38.29 1.49 -31.72
CA ILE A 7 -37.30 2.19 -32.57
C ILE A 7 -36.89 3.53 -31.94
N LEU A 8 -37.86 4.29 -31.41
CA LEU A 8 -37.57 5.56 -30.74
C LEU A 8 -36.69 5.34 -29.50
N LEU A 9 -37.00 4.33 -28.67
CA LEU A 9 -36.23 4.01 -27.48
C LEU A 9 -34.78 3.61 -27.83
N LEU A 10 -34.59 2.75 -28.83
CA LEU A 10 -33.26 2.35 -29.28
C LEU A 10 -32.45 3.53 -29.85
N ALA A 11 -33.09 4.43 -30.59
CA ALA A 11 -32.44 5.63 -31.10
C ALA A 11 -31.98 6.58 -29.98
N VAL A 12 -32.80 6.77 -28.95
CA VAL A 12 -32.43 7.58 -27.77
C VAL A 12 -31.28 6.94 -27.01
N ILE A 13 -31.30 5.62 -26.78
CA ILE A 13 -30.21 4.90 -26.11
C ILE A 13 -28.91 5.03 -26.90
N ALA A 14 -28.94 4.82 -28.22
CA ALA A 14 -27.76 4.95 -29.07
C ALA A 14 -27.22 6.39 -29.09
N LEU A 15 -28.09 7.40 -29.17
CA LEU A 15 -27.70 8.81 -29.13
C LEU A 15 -27.08 9.18 -27.78
N CYS A 16 -27.70 8.81 -26.66
CA CYS A 16 -27.17 9.05 -25.32
C CYS A 16 -25.84 8.33 -25.11
N GLY A 17 -25.72 7.07 -25.53
CA GLY A 17 -24.47 6.30 -25.45
C GLY A 17 -23.34 6.92 -26.28
N LEU A 18 -23.64 7.37 -27.50
CA LEU A 18 -22.68 8.06 -28.36
C LEU A 18 -22.22 9.38 -27.73
N LEU A 19 -23.16 10.19 -27.25
CA LEU A 19 -22.85 11.46 -26.59
C LEU A 19 -21.95 11.22 -25.37
N LEU A 20 -22.37 10.35 -24.43
CA LEU A 20 -21.58 10.05 -23.23
C LEU A 20 -20.20 9.49 -23.56
N GLY A 21 -20.08 8.63 -24.57
CA GLY A 21 -18.79 8.10 -25.04
C GLY A 21 -17.86 9.19 -25.57
N VAL A 22 -18.38 10.11 -26.38
CA VAL A 22 -17.61 11.26 -26.90
C VAL A 22 -17.19 12.19 -25.77
N PHE A 23 -18.09 12.48 -24.83
CA PHE A 23 -17.75 13.29 -23.65
C PHE A 23 -16.67 12.60 -22.80
N ALA A 24 -16.78 11.30 -22.54
CA ALA A 24 -15.79 10.57 -21.74
C ALA A 24 -14.39 10.58 -22.35
N GLN A 25 -14.27 10.45 -23.69
CA GLN A 25 -12.97 10.51 -24.36
C GLN A 25 -12.41 11.92 -24.43
N LYS A 26 -13.25 12.91 -24.77
CA LYS A 26 -12.83 14.30 -24.94
C LYS A 26 -12.35 14.93 -23.64
N TYR A 27 -12.92 14.53 -22.51
CA TYR A 27 -12.60 15.06 -21.18
C TYR A 27 -11.80 14.07 -20.31
N LYS A 28 -11.12 13.10 -20.94
CA LYS A 28 -10.18 12.24 -20.21
C LYS A 28 -9.04 13.11 -19.69
N VAL A 29 -9.00 13.32 -18.38
CA VAL A 29 -7.88 14.00 -17.71
C VAL A 29 -6.73 13.01 -17.67
N GLU A 30 -5.73 13.22 -18.53
CA GLU A 30 -4.44 12.55 -18.40
C GLU A 30 -3.71 13.19 -17.21
N GLY A 31 -3.27 12.37 -16.25
CA GLY A 31 -2.51 12.84 -15.11
C GLY A 31 -1.19 13.48 -15.55
N ASP A 32 -0.60 14.29 -14.69
CA ASP A 32 0.75 14.81 -14.96
C ASP A 32 1.73 13.62 -15.07
N PRO A 33 2.36 13.39 -16.23
CA PRO A 33 3.26 12.25 -16.44
C PRO A 33 4.46 12.27 -15.48
N LEU A 34 4.82 13.44 -14.93
CA LEU A 34 5.85 13.55 -13.92
C LEU A 34 5.37 13.02 -12.57
N ALA A 35 4.15 13.39 -12.16
CA ALA A 35 3.55 12.92 -10.91
C ALA A 35 3.42 11.38 -10.91
N GLU A 36 3.07 10.77 -12.04
CA GLU A 36 3.01 9.30 -12.15
C GLU A 36 4.38 8.63 -11.95
N LYS A 37 5.46 9.23 -12.49
CA LYS A 37 6.83 8.72 -12.29
C LYS A 37 7.29 8.86 -10.84
N ILE A 38 6.95 9.98 -10.20
CA ILE A 38 7.25 10.21 -8.79
C ILE A 38 6.47 9.20 -7.93
N ASP A 39 5.18 9.01 -8.19
CA ASP A 39 4.33 8.06 -7.46
C ASP A 39 4.90 6.64 -7.55
N ALA A 40 5.40 6.22 -8.71
CA ALA A 40 6.04 4.92 -8.90
C ALA A 40 7.34 4.72 -8.08
N ILE A 41 8.02 5.80 -7.66
CA ILE A 41 9.22 5.73 -6.80
C ILE A 41 8.83 5.65 -5.32
N LEU A 42 7.69 6.23 -4.94
CA LEU A 42 7.23 6.24 -3.56
C LEU A 42 6.88 4.82 -3.07
N PRO A 43 6.98 4.56 -1.75
CA PRO A 43 6.82 3.21 -1.19
C PRO A 43 5.38 2.67 -1.22
N GLN A 44 4.40 3.42 -1.74
CA GLN A 44 2.99 3.02 -1.84
C GLN A 44 2.34 2.55 -0.52
N THR A 45 2.87 3.02 0.61
CA THR A 45 2.39 2.66 1.95
C THR A 45 1.13 3.41 2.38
N GLN A 46 0.78 4.53 1.71
CA GLN A 46 -0.38 5.37 2.05
C GLN A 46 -0.47 5.74 3.55
N CYS A 47 0.67 5.88 4.24
CA CYS A 47 0.72 6.05 5.70
C CYS A 47 0.47 7.49 6.20
N GLY A 48 0.59 8.49 5.30
CA GLY A 48 0.36 9.89 5.60
C GLY A 48 1.41 10.61 6.46
N GLN A 49 2.55 9.98 6.78
CA GLN A 49 3.61 10.58 7.59
C GLN A 49 4.26 11.83 6.96
N CYS A 50 4.18 11.95 5.62
CA CYS A 50 4.65 13.11 4.87
C CYS A 50 3.70 14.34 4.96
N GLY A 51 2.55 14.22 5.64
CA GLY A 51 1.53 15.28 5.74
C GLY A 51 0.51 15.28 4.60
N PHE A 52 0.59 14.33 3.67
CA PHE A 52 -0.37 14.15 2.57
C PHE A 52 -1.23 12.91 2.81
N PRO A 53 -2.47 12.85 2.29
CA PRO A 53 -3.36 11.71 2.50
C PRO A 53 -2.92 10.41 1.80
N GLY A 54 -1.85 10.45 1.00
CA GLY A 54 -1.28 9.29 0.33
C GLY A 54 -0.05 9.64 -0.52
N CYS A 55 0.54 8.63 -1.15
CA CYS A 55 1.68 8.74 -2.05
C CYS A 55 1.35 9.57 -3.29
N LYS A 56 0.20 9.33 -3.95
CA LYS A 56 -0.17 10.06 -5.17
C LYS A 56 -0.36 11.57 -4.96
N PRO A 57 -1.11 12.05 -3.94
CA PRO A 57 -1.20 13.49 -3.64
C PRO A 57 0.15 14.12 -3.29
N TYR A 58 1.03 13.37 -2.62
CA TYR A 58 2.40 13.83 -2.36
C TYR A 58 3.21 13.93 -3.66
N ALA A 59 3.08 12.95 -4.55
CA ALA A 59 3.73 12.94 -5.85
C ALA A 59 3.29 14.11 -6.74
N GLU A 60 1.98 14.42 -6.74
CA GLU A 60 1.43 15.59 -7.43
C GLU A 60 1.96 16.91 -6.85
N ALA A 61 2.09 17.00 -5.52
CA ALA A 61 2.65 18.18 -4.87
C ALA A 61 4.15 18.36 -5.18
N ILE A 62 4.92 17.27 -5.25
CA ILE A 62 6.32 17.31 -5.70
C ILE A 62 6.40 17.76 -7.16
N ALA A 63 5.58 17.19 -8.05
CA ALA A 63 5.56 17.54 -9.47
C ALA A 63 5.26 19.03 -9.71
N LYS A 64 4.39 19.63 -8.87
CA LYS A 64 4.06 21.06 -8.88
C LYS A 64 5.08 21.95 -8.18
N GLY A 65 6.05 21.39 -7.46
CA GLY A 65 7.01 22.13 -6.64
C GLY A 65 6.42 22.70 -5.34
N GLU A 66 5.27 22.19 -4.90
CA GLU A 66 4.58 22.59 -3.65
C GLU A 66 5.11 21.84 -2.41
N ALA A 67 5.80 20.71 -2.61
CA ALA A 67 6.38 19.90 -1.55
C ALA A 67 7.83 19.49 -1.84
N ASP A 68 8.64 19.37 -0.79
CA ASP A 68 10.00 18.84 -0.91
C ASP A 68 10.00 17.31 -1.04
N ILE A 69 11.04 16.79 -1.69
CA ILE A 69 11.27 15.35 -1.94
C ILE A 69 11.64 14.53 -0.70
N ASN A 70 12.01 15.18 0.40
CA ASN A 70 12.61 14.55 1.58
C ASN A 70 11.64 14.34 2.75
N ARG A 71 10.32 14.30 2.51
CA ARG A 71 9.29 14.21 3.57
C ARG A 71 8.75 12.80 3.78
N CYS A 72 9.30 11.78 3.14
CA CYS A 72 8.79 10.41 3.19
C CYS A 72 9.69 9.47 4.02
N PRO A 73 9.44 9.32 5.34
CA PRO A 73 10.19 8.40 6.18
C PRO A 73 10.23 6.93 5.71
N PRO A 74 9.13 6.33 5.21
CA PRO A 74 9.18 4.94 4.74
C PRO A 74 9.92 4.78 3.41
N GLY A 75 10.12 5.87 2.66
CA GLY A 75 10.95 5.86 1.46
C GLY A 75 12.44 5.95 1.78
N GLY A 76 12.80 6.36 3.01
CA GLY A 76 14.19 6.47 3.44
C GLY A 76 15.00 7.47 2.62
N GLN A 77 16.32 7.48 2.82
CA GLN A 77 17.21 8.32 2.03
C GLN A 77 17.28 7.86 0.57
N GLU A 78 17.20 6.55 0.33
CA GLU A 78 17.21 5.96 -1.01
C GLU A 78 16.06 6.50 -1.88
N GLY A 79 14.86 6.65 -1.31
CA GLY A 79 13.72 7.25 -2.00
C GLY A 79 13.98 8.71 -2.37
N VAL A 80 14.60 9.48 -1.48
CA VAL A 80 14.96 10.89 -1.74
C VAL A 80 15.98 10.99 -2.88
N ASP A 81 17.00 10.12 -2.88
CA ASP A 81 18.04 10.10 -3.89
C ASP A 81 17.46 9.78 -5.29
N LYS A 82 16.58 8.78 -5.37
CA LYS A 82 15.87 8.43 -6.61
C LYS A 82 14.98 9.57 -7.12
N LEU A 83 14.30 10.28 -6.21
CA LEU A 83 13.50 11.45 -6.57
C LEU A 83 14.37 12.62 -7.05
N ALA A 84 15.50 12.84 -6.41
CA ALA A 84 16.47 13.85 -6.79
C ALA A 84 17.04 13.60 -8.20
N GLU A 85 17.40 12.34 -8.48
CA GLU A 85 17.84 11.90 -9.81
C GLU A 85 16.76 12.10 -10.87
N LEU A 86 15.51 11.70 -10.59
CA LEU A 86 14.39 11.86 -11.53
C LEU A 86 14.11 13.34 -11.86
N LEU A 87 14.20 14.22 -10.87
CA LEU A 87 13.89 15.65 -11.00
C LEU A 87 15.10 16.50 -11.41
N GLY A 88 16.30 15.92 -11.43
CA GLY A 88 17.55 16.65 -11.71
C GLY A 88 17.88 17.70 -10.65
N VAL A 89 17.52 17.45 -9.38
CA VAL A 89 17.79 18.35 -8.25
C VAL A 89 18.82 17.73 -7.30
N GLU A 90 19.40 18.53 -6.42
CA GLU A 90 20.32 18.03 -5.39
C GLU A 90 19.57 17.21 -4.33
N SER A 91 20.14 16.06 -3.94
CA SER A 91 19.56 15.24 -2.87
C SER A 91 19.66 15.97 -1.53
N LYS A 92 18.53 16.00 -0.81
CA LYS A 92 18.42 16.58 0.54
C LYS A 92 18.44 15.45 1.58
N PRO A 93 18.93 15.69 2.80
CA PRO A 93 18.76 14.73 3.88
C PRO A 93 17.27 14.55 4.21
N LEU A 94 16.86 13.34 4.59
CA LEU A 94 15.50 13.05 5.05
C LEU A 94 15.07 14.01 6.16
N ASN A 95 13.85 14.56 6.03
CA ASN A 95 13.32 15.51 7.01
C ASN A 95 12.99 14.80 8.32
N ALA A 96 13.78 15.09 9.36
CA ALA A 96 13.62 14.53 10.70
C ALA A 96 12.26 14.89 11.34
N GLU A 97 11.60 15.98 10.92
CA GLU A 97 10.28 16.35 11.44
C GLU A 97 9.19 15.37 11.00
N ASN A 98 9.35 14.70 9.86
CA ASN A 98 8.38 13.73 9.35
C ASN A 98 8.58 12.33 9.96
N GLY A 99 9.71 12.06 10.60
CA GLY A 99 10.04 10.79 11.23
C GLY A 99 11.40 10.24 10.78
N ALA A 100 11.80 9.11 11.40
CA ALA A 100 13.02 8.40 11.04
C ALA A 100 12.76 7.36 9.95
N GLU A 101 13.82 7.03 9.20
CA GLU A 101 13.81 5.94 8.22
C GLU A 101 13.34 4.64 8.89
N THR A 102 12.30 4.04 8.31
CA THR A 102 11.72 2.81 8.82
C THR A 102 11.90 1.71 7.78
N ALA A 103 12.47 0.58 8.18
CA ALA A 103 12.56 -0.59 7.32
C ALA A 103 11.16 -0.99 6.83
N PRO A 104 11.02 -1.51 5.60
CA PRO A 104 9.74 -2.01 5.11
C PRO A 104 9.18 -3.01 6.10
N GLN A 105 7.90 -2.86 6.46
CA GLN A 105 7.23 -3.73 7.42
C GLN A 105 6.09 -4.49 6.75
N VAL A 106 5.78 -5.67 7.25
CA VAL A 106 4.65 -6.49 6.85
C VAL A 106 3.78 -6.76 8.08
N ALA A 107 2.47 -6.73 7.89
CA ALA A 107 1.52 -7.10 8.93
C ALA A 107 1.44 -8.63 9.04
N PHE A 108 1.37 -9.14 10.27
CA PHE A 108 1.20 -10.55 10.58
C PHE A 108 0.01 -10.72 11.53
N ILE A 109 -0.87 -11.67 11.27
CA ILE A 109 -2.02 -11.97 12.11
C ILE A 109 -1.66 -13.15 13.03
N ILE A 110 -1.80 -12.96 14.34
CA ILE A 110 -1.70 -14.04 15.31
C ILE A 110 -2.98 -14.89 15.20
N GLU A 111 -2.84 -16.09 14.66
CA GLU A 111 -3.97 -16.95 14.32
C GLU A 111 -4.80 -17.35 15.53
N ASP A 112 -4.15 -17.60 16.68
CA ASP A 112 -4.79 -18.01 17.93
C ASP A 112 -5.78 -16.98 18.48
N TRP A 113 -5.59 -15.70 18.14
CA TRP A 113 -6.41 -14.60 18.66
C TRP A 113 -7.44 -14.12 17.64
N CYS A 114 -7.35 -14.54 16.38
CA CYS A 114 -8.22 -14.07 15.33
C CYS A 114 -9.63 -14.66 15.45
N ILE A 115 -10.62 -13.80 15.75
CA ILE A 115 -12.04 -14.21 15.85
C ILE A 115 -12.80 -14.22 14.52
N GLY A 116 -12.14 -13.92 13.39
CA GLY A 116 -12.79 -13.94 12.08
C GLY A 116 -13.78 -12.80 11.82
N CYS A 117 -13.57 -11.59 12.37
CA CYS A 117 -14.51 -10.47 12.27
C CYS A 117 -14.57 -9.74 10.92
N THR A 118 -13.65 -10.01 9.98
CA THR A 118 -13.54 -9.43 8.61
C THR A 118 -13.29 -7.91 8.53
N LYS A 119 -13.11 -7.19 9.65
CA LYS A 119 -12.84 -5.74 9.63
C LYS A 119 -11.51 -5.41 8.96
N CYS A 120 -10.49 -6.25 9.16
CA CYS A 120 -9.17 -6.09 8.54
C CYS A 120 -9.23 -6.20 7.02
N ILE A 121 -9.99 -7.16 6.46
CA ILE A 121 -10.19 -7.32 5.01
C ILE A 121 -10.72 -6.03 4.40
N LYS A 122 -11.78 -5.46 4.99
CA LYS A 122 -12.39 -4.21 4.50
C LYS A 122 -11.46 -3.00 4.59
N ALA A 123 -10.49 -3.03 5.49
CA ALA A 123 -9.53 -1.95 5.69
C ALA A 123 -8.28 -2.10 4.79
N CYS A 124 -8.05 -3.26 4.19
CA CYS A 124 -6.87 -3.50 3.37
C CYS A 124 -7.06 -2.91 1.97
N PRO A 125 -6.29 -1.88 1.56
CA PRO A 125 -6.46 -1.24 0.25
C PRO A 125 -5.96 -2.11 -0.92
N VAL A 126 -5.10 -3.08 -0.63
CA VAL A 126 -4.45 -3.98 -1.61
C VAL A 126 -4.97 -5.42 -1.53
N ASP A 127 -5.98 -5.67 -0.70
CA ASP A 127 -6.58 -7.00 -0.51
C ASP A 127 -5.58 -8.12 -0.14
N ALA A 128 -4.52 -7.78 0.61
CA ALA A 128 -3.47 -8.73 1.01
C ALA A 128 -3.91 -9.71 2.12
N ILE A 129 -5.17 -9.68 2.58
CA ILE A 129 -5.65 -10.46 3.71
C ILE A 129 -6.61 -11.54 3.22
N LEU A 130 -6.26 -12.81 3.44
CA LEU A 130 -7.09 -13.96 3.11
C LEU A 130 -7.85 -14.47 4.34
N GLY A 131 -9.11 -14.82 4.15
CA GLY A 131 -9.92 -15.54 5.13
C GLY A 131 -11.42 -15.34 4.88
N SER A 132 -12.24 -15.73 5.85
CA SER A 132 -13.70 -15.67 5.74
C SER A 132 -14.33 -15.31 7.08
N ASN A 133 -15.62 -14.99 7.07
CA ASN A 133 -16.37 -14.70 8.28
C ASN A 133 -16.32 -15.90 9.23
N GLN A 134 -16.01 -15.63 10.50
CA GLN A 134 -15.85 -16.64 11.56
C GLN A 134 -14.73 -17.66 11.29
N LYS A 135 -13.78 -17.33 10.40
CA LYS A 135 -12.56 -18.12 10.15
C LYS A 135 -11.33 -17.25 10.39
N MET A 136 -10.23 -17.91 10.74
CA MET A 136 -8.94 -17.26 10.90
C MET A 136 -8.51 -16.58 9.59
N HIS A 137 -7.99 -15.37 9.73
CA HIS A 137 -7.43 -14.61 8.62
C HIS A 137 -5.91 -14.75 8.63
N THR A 138 -5.29 -14.65 7.46
CA THR A 138 -3.84 -14.61 7.27
C THR A 138 -3.48 -13.51 6.28
N ILE A 139 -2.23 -13.05 6.30
CA ILE A 139 -1.74 -11.98 5.43
C ILE A 139 -0.75 -12.57 4.44
N ILE A 140 -0.97 -12.30 3.15
CA ILE A 140 -0.01 -12.60 2.10
C ILE A 140 1.10 -11.55 2.19
N SER A 141 2.27 -11.95 2.69
CA SER A 141 3.39 -11.02 2.94
C SER A 141 3.86 -10.29 1.69
N ASP A 142 3.76 -10.93 0.53
CA ASP A 142 4.21 -10.37 -0.75
C ASP A 142 3.32 -9.20 -1.22
N GLU A 143 2.01 -9.28 -0.99
CA GLU A 143 1.04 -8.25 -1.39
C GLU A 143 0.87 -7.16 -0.33
N CYS A 144 1.31 -7.40 0.92
CA CYS A 144 1.16 -6.45 2.00
C CYS A 144 2.07 -5.23 1.82
N THR A 145 1.52 -4.03 1.66
CA THR A 145 2.32 -2.80 1.54
C THR A 145 2.86 -2.25 2.86
N GLY A 146 2.48 -2.83 4.01
CA GLY A 146 2.90 -2.31 5.32
C GLY A 146 2.18 -1.03 5.76
N CYS A 147 1.04 -0.69 5.14
CA CYS A 147 0.27 0.54 5.42
C CYS A 147 -0.31 0.66 6.83
N ARG A 148 -0.32 -0.41 7.64
CA ARG A 148 -0.86 -0.48 9.01
C ARG A 148 -2.35 -0.19 9.18
N LEU A 149 -3.10 0.09 8.11
CA LEU A 149 -4.54 0.39 8.16
C LEU A 149 -5.41 -0.73 8.76
N CYS A 150 -4.93 -1.98 8.75
CA CYS A 150 -5.64 -3.12 9.31
C CYS A 150 -5.54 -3.23 10.84
N VAL A 151 -4.59 -2.55 11.48
CA VAL A 151 -4.32 -2.67 12.92
C VAL A 151 -5.47 -2.06 13.74
N ASP A 152 -5.81 -0.78 13.49
CA ASP A 152 -6.81 -0.06 14.29
C ASP A 152 -8.23 -0.65 14.23
N PRO A 153 -8.71 -1.19 13.09
CA PRO A 153 -10.03 -1.82 13.02
C PRO A 153 -10.14 -3.17 13.76
N CYS A 154 -9.02 -3.79 14.16
CA CYS A 154 -9.01 -5.12 14.77
C CYS A 154 -9.53 -5.07 16.22
N PRO A 155 -10.69 -5.69 16.55
CA PRO A 155 -11.28 -5.58 17.88
C PRO A 155 -10.53 -6.35 18.97
N VAL A 156 -9.67 -7.30 18.56
CA VAL A 156 -8.87 -8.16 19.44
C VAL A 156 -7.38 -7.85 19.35
N ASN A 157 -6.99 -6.83 18.57
CA ASN A 157 -5.61 -6.40 18.37
C ASN A 157 -4.62 -7.55 18.04
N CYS A 158 -5.06 -8.53 17.24
CA CYS A 158 -4.24 -9.69 16.88
C CYS A 158 -3.23 -9.45 15.73
N ILE A 159 -3.02 -8.20 15.31
CA ILE A 159 -2.18 -7.87 14.16
C ILE A 159 -0.90 -7.19 14.64
N ILE A 160 0.25 -7.74 14.27
CA ILE A 160 1.58 -7.23 14.61
C ILE A 160 2.33 -6.82 13.35
N MET A 161 3.14 -5.76 13.44
CA MET A 161 4.03 -5.37 12.36
C MET A 161 5.39 -6.00 12.60
N LYS A 162 5.89 -6.73 11.61
CA LYS A 162 7.26 -7.23 11.58
C LYS A 162 8.01 -6.55 10.45
N PRO A 163 9.34 -6.39 10.55
CA PRO A 163 10.12 -6.05 9.37
C PRO A 163 9.82 -7.07 8.25
N ARG A 164 9.81 -6.61 7.01
CA ARG A 164 9.76 -7.50 5.86
C ARG A 164 11.06 -8.28 5.87
N ASP A 165 10.98 -9.54 6.29
CA ASP A 165 12.08 -10.48 6.15
C ASP A 165 12.40 -10.65 4.65
N GLU A 166 13.65 -10.96 4.32
CA GLU A 166 14.07 -11.24 2.95
C GLU A 166 13.13 -12.27 2.30
N PRO A 167 12.86 -12.15 0.98
CA PRO A 167 11.88 -12.99 0.30
C PRO A 167 12.12 -14.46 0.64
N TRP A 168 11.02 -15.18 0.84
CA TRP A 168 11.02 -16.63 1.04
C TRP A 168 11.97 -17.29 0.04
N ASN A 169 13.17 -17.60 0.50
CA ASN A 169 14.08 -18.46 -0.21
C ASN A 169 13.65 -19.86 0.17
N TRP A 170 13.09 -20.61 -0.77
CA TRP A 170 12.94 -22.05 -0.60
C TRP A 170 14.34 -22.63 -0.42
N ASP A 171 14.77 -22.76 0.83
CA ASP A 171 15.87 -23.60 1.19
C ASP A 171 15.47 -25.02 0.80
N LYS A 172 16.01 -25.48 -0.34
CA LYS A 172 15.94 -26.88 -0.73
C LYS A 172 16.26 -27.71 0.52
N PRO A 173 15.52 -28.79 0.80
CA PRO A 173 15.71 -29.56 2.03
C PRO A 173 17.20 -29.84 2.23
N GLN A 174 17.75 -29.33 3.33
CA GLN A 174 19.18 -29.36 3.57
C GLN A 174 19.62 -30.82 3.63
N ASN A 175 20.73 -31.10 2.95
CA ASN A 175 21.40 -32.40 3.00
C ASN A 175 21.58 -32.79 4.49
N PRO A 176 21.17 -33.99 4.95
CA PRO A 176 21.17 -34.41 6.36
C PRO A 176 22.49 -34.32 7.13
N GLN A 177 23.56 -33.81 6.51
CA GLN A 177 24.92 -33.78 7.01
C GLN A 177 25.41 -32.37 7.40
N GLN A 178 24.56 -31.33 7.33
CA GLN A 178 24.93 -29.99 7.81
C GLN A 178 24.49 -29.79 9.27
N PRO A 179 25.40 -29.38 10.18
CA PRO A 179 25.03 -29.03 11.55
C PRO A 179 24.13 -27.80 11.56
N GLN A 180 22.88 -27.97 12.00
CA GLN A 180 21.92 -26.89 12.17
C GLN A 180 22.25 -26.12 13.45
N THR A 181 22.58 -24.84 13.36
CA THR A 181 22.59 -23.97 14.55
C THR A 181 21.16 -23.71 14.98
N PRO A 182 20.81 -23.95 16.26
CA PRO A 182 19.42 -23.78 16.72
C PRO A 182 19.00 -22.31 16.63
N PRO A 183 17.74 -22.04 16.25
CA PRO A 183 17.20 -20.69 16.23
C PRO A 183 17.21 -20.08 17.65
N PRO A 184 17.49 -18.77 17.80
CA PRO A 184 17.46 -18.12 19.10
C PRO A 184 16.06 -18.19 19.72
N ALA A 185 16.01 -18.48 21.02
CA ALA A 185 14.75 -18.65 21.74
C ALA A 185 13.88 -17.38 21.68
N PRO A 186 12.55 -17.52 21.55
CA PRO A 186 11.64 -16.38 21.58
C PRO A 186 11.74 -15.65 22.92
N GLN A 187 11.95 -14.33 22.85
CA GLN A 187 12.04 -13.48 24.03
C GLN A 187 10.62 -13.05 24.48
N PRO A 188 10.33 -13.11 25.79
CA PRO A 188 9.05 -12.65 26.32
C PRO A 188 8.89 -11.13 26.11
N PRO A 189 7.64 -10.63 25.96
CA PRO A 189 7.38 -9.20 25.78
C PRO A 189 7.92 -8.42 26.97
N GLN A 190 8.68 -7.36 26.68
CA GLN A 190 9.23 -6.48 27.71
C GLN A 190 8.09 -5.72 28.40
N PRO A 191 8.11 -5.59 29.74
CA PRO A 191 7.11 -4.82 30.47
C PRO A 191 7.18 -3.36 30.03
N THR A 192 6.03 -2.81 29.63
CA THR A 192 5.85 -1.38 29.39
C THR A 192 6.11 -0.62 30.69
N GLU A 193 7.19 0.16 30.74
CA GLU A 193 7.43 1.14 31.80
C GLU A 193 6.48 2.33 31.64
N SER A 194 5.77 2.61 32.74
CA SER A 194 4.99 3.80 33.14
C SER A 194 3.83 4.27 32.26
#